data_AF-A0A8X6UY12-F1
#
_entry.id   AF-A0A8X6UY12-F1
#
_cell.length_a   1.000
_cell.length_b   1.000
_cell.length_c   1.000
_cell.angle_alpha   90.00
_cell.angle_beta   90.00
_cell.angle_gamma   90.00
#
_symmetry.space_group_name_H-M   'P 1'
#
loop_
_entity.id
_entity.type
_entity.pdbx_description
1 polymer ?
#
loop_
_entity_poly.entity_id
_entity_poly.type
_entity_poly.pdbx_seq_one_letter_code
_entity_poly.pdbx_strand_id
1 'polypeptide(L)'
;MSSQRVNNIFDWSELNKFEFNPFKTKVMKIYKKSTVDQRINLKLGGVIIEVHKIKYLGIIVNNKMQWKEHISYVSSNSEKILLILLRISNNTFGVKTDVLQLIYKQGIVPLISYASRAWGHSLSKKINSRLIRRTQRRFLLHVIKGYKTISYEVVFAIFSIPPIDLVILNNLDVRENHLSTSLSTLEGTIPDSLLPHPSCWKPITLVTYINEVFQEYKTVCFTDGRKLNGRVGLVCVIYEEGVENFTFQHRLTDECSVFQVELLCINLVEKLIQASLRQGGTLNFLVCTDSLSTLHCLISVNSTEKLVVEVQSTLVCKN
;
A
#
# COMPACT_ATOMS: atom_id res chain seq x y z
N MET A 1 8.90 -21.22 34.16
CA MET A 1 9.55 -20.29 33.21
C MET A 1 9.02 -18.87 33.26
N SER A 2 7.70 -18.63 33.27
CA SER A 2 7.13 -17.27 33.27
C SER A 2 7.46 -16.46 34.54
N SER A 3 7.34 -17.05 35.73
CA SER A 3 7.60 -16.34 37.00
C SER A 3 9.05 -15.85 37.16
N GLN A 4 10.01 -16.62 36.66
CA GLN A 4 11.43 -16.29 36.78
C GLN A 4 11.82 -15.08 35.93
N ARG A 5 11.22 -14.92 34.74
CA ARG A 5 11.43 -13.73 33.90
C ARG A 5 10.84 -12.47 34.52
N VAL A 6 9.70 -12.59 35.21
CA VAL A 6 9.06 -11.46 35.89
C VAL A 6 9.90 -10.99 37.07
N ASN A 7 10.52 -11.91 37.80
CA ASN A 7 11.47 -11.57 38.87
C ASN A 7 12.70 -10.83 38.32
N ASN A 8 13.30 -11.31 37.22
CA ASN A 8 14.43 -10.61 36.60
C ASN A 8 14.08 -9.16 36.18
N ILE A 9 12.85 -8.92 35.71
CA ILE A 9 12.36 -7.57 35.37
C ILE A 9 12.22 -6.72 36.63
N PHE A 10 11.76 -7.31 37.73
CA PHE A 10 11.67 -6.64 39.02
C PHE A 10 13.06 -6.28 39.57
N ASP A 11 14.00 -7.21 39.57
CA ASP A 11 15.38 -6.98 40.01
C ASP A 11 16.06 -5.89 39.16
N TRP A 12 15.86 -5.92 37.84
CA TRP A 12 16.32 -4.85 36.94
C TRP A 12 15.70 -3.50 37.30
N SER A 13 14.43 -3.46 37.66
CA SER A 13 13.76 -2.21 38.04
C SER A 13 14.32 -1.64 39.34
N GLU A 14 14.61 -2.48 40.34
CA GLU A 14 15.25 -2.04 41.59
C GLU A 14 16.65 -1.52 41.34
N LEU A 15 17.46 -2.22 40.53
CA LEU A 15 18.80 -1.77 40.13
C LEU A 15 18.77 -0.40 39.42
N ASN A 16 17.72 -0.13 38.65
CA ASN A 16 17.55 1.13 37.92
C ASN A 16 16.68 2.17 38.66
N LYS A 17 16.34 1.93 39.94
CA LYS A 17 15.50 2.83 40.76
C LYS A 17 14.15 3.16 40.10
N PHE A 18 13.55 2.18 39.43
CA PHE A 18 12.25 2.29 38.78
C PHE A 18 11.21 1.48 39.54
N GLU A 19 10.10 2.10 39.91
CA GLU A 19 8.98 1.42 40.59
C GLU A 19 7.82 1.17 39.63
N PHE A 20 7.36 -0.09 39.60
CA PHE A 20 6.16 -0.45 38.84
C PHE A 20 4.89 -0.08 39.61
N ASN A 21 3.94 0.55 38.91
CA ASN A 21 2.63 0.84 39.48
C ASN A 21 1.72 -0.42 39.44
N PRO A 22 1.36 -1.03 40.59
CA PRO A 22 0.59 -2.27 40.60
C PRO A 22 -0.81 -2.15 39.99
N PHE A 23 -1.41 -0.96 40.00
CA PHE A 23 -2.75 -0.73 39.43
C PHE A 23 -2.74 -0.65 37.90
N LYS A 24 -1.62 -0.23 37.30
CA LYS A 24 -1.42 -0.19 35.85
C LYS A 24 -0.90 -1.52 35.31
N THR A 25 -0.19 -2.28 36.13
CA THR A 25 0.35 -3.60 35.79
C THR A 25 -0.74 -4.66 35.86
N LYS A 26 -0.99 -5.36 34.76
CA LYS A 26 -2.01 -6.41 34.66
C LYS A 26 -1.46 -7.63 33.95
N VAL A 27 -1.99 -8.80 34.28
CA VAL A 27 -1.67 -10.06 33.59
C VAL A 27 -2.87 -10.48 32.77
N MET A 28 -2.65 -10.84 31.50
CA MET A 28 -3.68 -11.40 30.64
C MET A 28 -3.17 -12.69 30.02
N LYS A 29 -3.89 -13.79 30.24
CA LYS A 29 -3.61 -15.06 29.58
C LYS A 29 -4.19 -15.03 28.17
N ILE A 30 -3.37 -15.24 27.15
CA ILE A 30 -3.81 -15.31 25.76
C ILE A 30 -3.83 -16.77 25.33
N TYR A 31 -4.97 -17.26 24.83
CA TYR A 31 -5.13 -18.65 24.42
C TYR A 31 -6.13 -18.80 23.26
N LYS A 32 -5.87 -19.77 22.37
CA LYS A 32 -6.67 -20.02 21.15
C LYS A 32 -7.75 -21.10 21.36
N LYS A 33 -7.49 -22.08 22.23
CA LYS A 33 -8.44 -23.08 22.74
C LYS A 33 -8.42 -23.04 24.26
N SER A 34 -9.55 -23.38 24.89
CA SER A 34 -9.68 -23.42 26.35
C SER A 34 -8.76 -24.49 26.93
N THR A 35 -7.52 -24.13 27.25
CA THR A 35 -6.66 -24.96 28.09
C THR A 35 -7.02 -24.75 29.55
N VAL A 36 -6.80 -25.81 30.34
CA VAL A 36 -7.08 -25.91 31.78
C VAL A 36 -6.66 -24.63 32.49
N ASP A 37 -7.55 -24.13 33.34
CA ASP A 37 -7.46 -22.87 34.07
C ASP A 37 -6.37 -22.94 35.16
N GLN A 38 -5.10 -22.93 34.72
CA GLN A 38 -3.98 -22.81 35.64
C GLN A 38 -3.89 -21.35 36.10
N ARG A 39 -4.10 -21.14 37.41
CA ARG A 39 -3.85 -19.84 38.03
C ARG A 39 -2.37 -19.51 37.91
N ILE A 40 -2.07 -18.40 37.25
CA ILE A 40 -0.72 -17.86 37.14
C ILE A 40 -0.57 -16.85 38.27
N ASN A 41 0.09 -17.26 39.36
CA ASN A 41 0.41 -16.36 40.46
C ASN A 41 1.70 -15.61 40.12
N LEU A 42 1.57 -14.42 39.53
CA LEU A 42 2.69 -13.50 39.29
C LEU A 42 2.67 -12.37 40.32
N LYS A 43 3.84 -12.03 40.83
CA LYS A 43 4.06 -10.92 41.75
C LYS A 43 5.12 -10.00 41.15
N LEU A 44 4.91 -8.69 41.25
CA LEU A 44 5.86 -7.67 40.80
C LEU A 44 5.66 -6.44 41.71
N GLY A 45 6.42 -6.39 42.82
CA GLY A 45 6.20 -5.42 43.90
C GLY A 45 4.86 -5.53 44.65
N GLY A 46 3.98 -6.47 44.25
CA GLY A 46 2.62 -6.66 44.76
C GLY A 46 1.85 -7.75 43.98
N VAL A 47 0.57 -7.97 44.30
CA VAL A 47 -0.30 -8.93 43.60
C VAL A 47 -0.77 -8.32 42.27
N ILE A 48 -0.45 -8.96 41.15
CA ILE A 48 -0.90 -8.51 39.83
C ILE A 48 -2.31 -9.02 39.55
N ILE A 49 -3.18 -8.13 39.06
CA ILE A 49 -4.56 -8.49 38.71
C ILE A 49 -4.59 -9.20 37.36
N GLU A 50 -5.21 -10.38 37.33
CA GLU A 50 -5.53 -11.09 36.09
C GLU A 50 -6.75 -10.43 35.40
N VAL A 51 -6.64 -10.15 34.10
CA VAL A 51 -7.71 -9.56 33.29
C VAL A 51 -7.93 -10.34 32.00
N HIS A 52 -9.18 -10.33 31.53
CA HIS A 52 -9.56 -10.95 30.25
C HIS A 52 -9.59 -9.95 29.08
N LYS A 53 -9.58 -8.65 29.38
CA LYS A 53 -9.52 -7.58 28.38
C LYS A 53 -8.72 -6.40 28.90
N ILE A 54 -8.00 -5.74 28.00
CA ILE A 54 -7.22 -4.55 28.30
C ILE A 54 -7.28 -3.58 27.11
N LYS A 55 -7.32 -2.28 27.43
CA LYS A 55 -7.10 -1.23 26.44
C LYS A 55 -5.61 -0.90 26.43
N TYR A 56 -4.96 -1.11 25.30
CA TYR A 56 -3.53 -0.86 25.10
C TYR A 56 -3.35 0.03 23.87
N LEU A 57 -2.74 1.21 24.06
CA LEU A 57 -2.51 2.22 23.01
C LEU A 57 -3.76 2.54 22.16
N GLY A 58 -4.93 2.57 22.79
CA GLY A 58 -6.20 2.87 22.12
C GLY A 58 -6.94 1.66 21.53
N ILE A 59 -6.33 0.48 21.55
CA ILE A 59 -6.90 -0.78 21.03
C ILE A 59 -7.40 -1.64 22.19
N ILE A 60 -8.58 -2.23 22.04
CA ILE A 60 -9.08 -3.22 23.02
C ILE A 60 -8.65 -4.61 22.58
N VAL A 61 -7.84 -5.26 23.42
CA VAL A 61 -7.38 -6.64 23.23
C VAL A 61 -8.03 -7.51 24.29
N ASN A 62 -8.56 -8.66 23.89
CA ASN A 62 -9.05 -9.67 24.83
C ASN A 62 -8.22 -10.94 24.78
N ASN A 63 -8.35 -11.77 25.81
CA ASN A 63 -7.65 -13.04 25.99
C ASN A 63 -7.83 -14.02 24.82
N LYS A 64 -8.96 -13.93 24.10
CA LYS A 64 -9.28 -14.79 22.95
C LYS A 64 -8.82 -14.22 21.61
N MET A 65 -8.16 -13.06 21.59
CA MET A 65 -7.77 -12.33 20.37
C MET A 65 -8.95 -12.11 19.40
N GLN A 66 -10.13 -11.84 19.95
CA GLN A 66 -11.35 -11.51 19.22
C GLN A 66 -11.58 -10.00 19.21
N TRP A 67 -11.76 -9.44 18.02
CA TRP A 67 -11.80 -7.99 17.80
C TRP A 67 -13.19 -7.37 17.81
N LYS A 68 -14.26 -8.16 18.06
CA LYS A 68 -15.64 -7.67 18.08
C LYS A 68 -15.83 -6.53 19.10
N GLU A 69 -15.22 -6.66 20.28
CA GLU A 69 -15.28 -5.64 21.34
C GLU A 69 -14.60 -4.33 20.90
N HIS A 70 -13.41 -4.44 20.30
CA HIS A 70 -12.70 -3.28 19.74
C HIS A 70 -13.50 -2.59 18.66
N ILE A 71 -14.06 -3.34 17.70
CA ILE A 71 -14.87 -2.78 16.62
C ILE A 71 -16.14 -2.10 17.18
N SER A 72 -16.77 -2.69 18.20
CA SER A 72 -17.92 -2.09 18.87
C SER A 72 -17.54 -0.80 19.59
N TYR A 73 -16.35 -0.75 20.21
CA TYR A 73 -15.80 0.44 20.82
C TYR A 73 -15.52 1.55 19.80
N VAL A 74 -14.88 1.22 18.67
CA VAL A 74 -14.60 2.18 17.59
C VAL A 74 -15.91 2.72 17.00
N SER A 75 -16.89 1.84 16.74
CA SER A 75 -18.22 2.21 16.25
C SER A 75 -18.93 3.18 17.21
N SER A 76 -18.93 2.85 18.52
CA SER A 76 -19.56 3.69 19.55
C SER A 76 -18.84 5.03 19.73
N ASN A 77 -17.51 5.05 19.65
CA ASN A 77 -16.74 6.28 19.75
C ASN A 77 -16.98 7.19 18.54
N SER A 78 -17.06 6.61 17.34
CA SER A 78 -17.37 7.34 16.11
C SER A 78 -18.79 7.91 16.18
N GLU A 79 -19.76 7.14 16.68
CA GLU A 79 -21.13 7.60 16.84
C GLU A 79 -21.24 8.87 17.71
N LYS A 80 -20.45 8.98 18.78
CA LYS A 80 -20.41 10.20 19.61
C LYS A 80 -20.01 11.43 18.79
N ILE A 81 -19.04 11.28 17.89
CA ILE A 81 -18.58 12.36 17.01
C ILE A 81 -19.67 12.71 15.99
N LEU A 82 -20.34 11.69 15.43
CA LEU A 82 -21.46 11.90 14.51
C LEU A 82 -22.59 12.72 15.17
N LEU A 83 -22.94 12.42 16.43
CA LEU A 83 -23.97 13.15 17.16
C LEU A 83 -23.60 14.63 17.36
N ILE A 84 -22.32 14.95 17.51
CA ILE A 84 -21.85 16.35 17.55
C ILE A 84 -21.99 16.99 16.17
N LEU A 85 -21.57 16.31 15.11
CA LEU A 85 -21.69 16.80 13.73
C LEU A 85 -23.14 17.05 13.31
N LEU A 86 -24.08 16.24 13.80
CA LEU A 86 -25.52 16.40 13.58
C LEU A 86 -26.12 17.61 14.30
N ARG A 87 -25.45 18.14 15.35
CA ARG A 87 -25.91 19.35 16.05
C ARG A 87 -25.48 20.63 15.34
N ILE A 88 -24.29 20.62 14.73
CA ILE A 88 -23.70 21.81 14.09
C ILE A 88 -24.06 21.94 12.60
N SER A 89 -24.60 20.88 12.00
CA SER A 89 -24.95 20.84 10.60
C SER A 89 -26.20 20.01 10.39
N ASN A 90 -27.09 20.49 9.53
CA ASN A 90 -28.28 19.79 9.07
C ASN A 90 -28.43 19.98 7.55
N ASN A 91 -29.52 19.44 6.99
CA ASN A 91 -29.78 19.55 5.55
C ASN A 91 -30.00 21.01 5.10
N THR A 92 -30.58 21.86 5.95
CA THR A 92 -30.95 23.24 5.60
C THR A 92 -29.98 24.31 6.10
N PHE A 93 -29.12 24.00 7.07
CA PHE A 93 -28.21 24.98 7.66
C PHE A 93 -26.91 24.34 8.18
N GLY A 94 -25.94 25.19 8.55
CA GLY A 94 -24.70 24.78 9.18
C GLY A 94 -23.58 24.53 8.18
N VAL A 95 -22.74 23.54 8.47
CA VAL A 95 -21.47 23.30 7.76
C VAL A 95 -21.72 22.91 6.29
N LYS A 96 -20.88 23.43 5.39
CA LYS A 96 -20.87 23.08 3.95
C LYS A 96 -20.45 21.62 3.75
N THR A 97 -20.99 21.01 2.71
CA THR A 97 -20.73 19.59 2.37
C THR A 97 -19.26 19.28 2.16
N ASP A 98 -18.50 20.15 1.49
CA ASP A 98 -17.07 19.95 1.23
C ASP A 98 -16.26 19.88 2.53
N VAL A 99 -16.61 20.69 3.52
CA VAL A 99 -15.98 20.70 4.84
C VAL A 99 -16.35 19.42 5.60
N LEU A 100 -17.61 18.96 5.53
CA LEU A 100 -18.00 17.68 6.12
C LEU A 100 -17.27 16.50 5.47
N GLN A 101 -17.08 16.55 4.15
CA GLN A 101 -16.33 15.55 3.40
C GLN A 101 -14.85 15.55 3.83
N LEU A 102 -14.25 16.72 4.02
CA LEU A 102 -12.89 16.85 4.54
C LEU A 102 -12.77 16.26 5.95
N ILE A 103 -13.67 16.62 6.87
CA ILE A 103 -13.73 16.08 8.24
C ILE A 103 -13.87 14.56 8.20
N TYR A 104 -14.72 14.04 7.32
CA TYR A 104 -14.90 12.60 7.17
C TYR A 104 -13.60 11.93 6.68
N LYS A 105 -13.02 12.41 5.58
CA LYS A 105 -11.81 11.84 4.96
C LYS A 105 -10.57 11.94 5.84
N GLN A 106 -10.37 13.08 6.51
CA GLN A 106 -9.15 13.37 7.26
C GLN A 106 -9.27 13.13 8.77
N GLY A 107 -10.49 13.07 9.32
CA GLY A 107 -10.72 12.84 10.75
C GLY A 107 -11.32 11.48 11.03
N ILE A 108 -12.48 11.19 10.44
CA ILE A 108 -13.26 9.98 10.75
C ILE A 108 -12.61 8.72 10.18
N VAL A 109 -12.13 8.75 8.93
CA VAL A 109 -11.46 7.59 8.32
C VAL A 109 -10.22 7.19 9.13
N PRO A 110 -9.26 8.07 9.45
CA PRO A 110 -8.10 7.72 10.28
C PRO A 110 -8.47 7.24 11.68
N LEU A 111 -9.51 7.81 12.30
CA LEU A 111 -10.01 7.36 13.60
C LEU A 111 -10.53 5.92 13.53
N ILE A 112 -11.34 5.61 12.53
CA ILE A 112 -11.89 4.26 12.36
C ILE A 112 -10.81 3.27 11.93
N SER A 113 -9.89 3.66 11.05
CA SER A 113 -8.80 2.80 10.57
C SER A 113 -7.60 2.73 11.52
N TYR A 114 -7.67 3.39 12.68
CA TYR A 114 -6.55 3.41 13.62
C TYR A 114 -6.15 1.99 14.03
N ALA A 115 -4.85 1.72 13.89
CA ALA A 115 -4.24 0.43 14.13
C ALA A 115 -4.98 -0.75 13.47
N SER A 116 -5.61 -0.51 12.31
CA SER A 116 -6.31 -1.54 11.54
C SER A 116 -5.41 -2.72 11.17
N ARG A 117 -4.09 -2.54 11.20
CA ARG A 117 -3.11 -3.64 11.08
C ARG A 117 -3.27 -4.72 12.16
N ALA A 118 -3.64 -4.35 13.38
CA ALA A 118 -3.82 -5.31 14.46
C ALA A 118 -5.13 -6.09 14.35
N TRP A 119 -6.21 -5.46 13.90
CA TRP A 119 -7.58 -6.00 14.00
C TRP A 119 -8.34 -6.12 12.68
N GLY A 120 -7.83 -5.52 11.59
CA GLY A 120 -8.50 -5.40 10.29
C GLY A 120 -8.77 -6.74 9.62
N HIS A 121 -7.89 -7.73 9.81
CA HIS A 121 -8.10 -9.12 9.37
C HIS A 121 -9.43 -9.72 9.88
N SER A 122 -9.95 -9.21 11.01
CA SER A 122 -11.22 -9.65 11.58
C SER A 122 -12.45 -9.20 10.79
N LEU A 123 -12.29 -8.31 9.80
CA LEU A 123 -13.35 -7.89 8.88
C LEU A 123 -13.72 -8.97 7.86
N SER A 124 -12.91 -10.01 7.70
CA SER A 124 -13.29 -11.25 7.02
C SER A 124 -14.60 -11.84 7.55
N LYS A 125 -14.91 -11.60 8.84
CA LYS A 125 -16.19 -11.96 9.45
C LYS A 125 -17.26 -10.93 9.07
N LYS A 126 -18.29 -11.37 8.35
CA LYS A 126 -19.43 -10.53 7.91
C LYS A 126 -20.08 -9.70 9.02
N ILE A 127 -20.11 -10.20 10.26
CA ILE A 127 -20.70 -9.46 11.39
C ILE A 127 -19.90 -8.20 11.74
N ASN A 128 -18.58 -8.27 11.64
CA ASN A 128 -17.67 -7.17 11.95
C ASN A 128 -17.71 -6.12 10.83
N SER A 129 -17.64 -6.56 9.57
CA SER A 129 -17.73 -5.65 8.42
C SER A 129 -19.07 -4.93 8.36
N ARG A 130 -20.19 -5.62 8.62
CA ARG A 130 -21.52 -4.98 8.71
C ARG A 130 -21.59 -3.87 9.76
N LEU A 131 -20.97 -4.07 10.92
CA LEU A 131 -20.98 -3.07 11.99
C LEU A 131 -20.25 -1.78 11.57
N ILE A 132 -19.06 -1.90 10.98
CA ILE A 132 -18.30 -0.71 10.53
C ILE A 132 -18.99 -0.05 9.32
N ARG A 133 -19.47 -0.83 8.35
CA ARG A 133 -20.25 -0.30 7.21
C ARG A 133 -21.49 0.47 7.68
N ARG A 134 -22.20 -0.04 8.69
CA ARG A 134 -23.33 0.67 9.31
C ARG A 134 -22.90 2.00 9.90
N THR A 135 -21.77 2.04 10.61
CA THR A 135 -21.23 3.29 11.16
C THR A 135 -20.86 4.28 10.05
N GLN A 136 -20.08 3.87 9.05
CA GLN A 136 -19.72 4.73 7.93
C GLN A 136 -20.95 5.26 7.21
N ARG A 137 -21.93 4.40 6.90
CA ARG A 137 -23.16 4.81 6.21
C ARG A 137 -23.81 6.02 6.87
N ARG A 138 -23.86 6.06 8.20
CA ARG A 138 -24.48 7.18 8.92
C ARG A 138 -23.70 8.48 8.78
N PHE A 139 -22.38 8.42 8.80
CA PHE A 139 -21.56 9.58 8.47
C PHE A 139 -21.78 10.03 7.03
N LEU A 140 -21.76 9.09 6.09
CA LEU A 140 -21.90 9.41 4.68
C LEU A 140 -23.25 10.06 4.36
N LEU A 141 -24.34 9.52 4.89
CA LEU A 141 -25.66 10.15 4.75
C LEU A 141 -25.69 11.59 5.30
N HIS A 142 -24.95 11.85 6.37
CA HIS A 142 -24.81 13.20 6.93
C HIS A 142 -23.97 14.12 6.04
N VAL A 143 -22.82 13.63 5.57
CA VAL A 143 -21.92 14.36 4.67
C VAL A 143 -22.67 14.79 3.41
N ILE A 144 -23.39 13.87 2.78
CA ILE A 144 -24.15 14.17 1.55
C ILE A 144 -25.45 14.93 1.81
N LYS A 145 -25.81 15.17 3.08
CA LYS A 145 -27.11 15.74 3.49
C LYS A 145 -28.31 14.96 2.91
N GLY A 146 -28.16 13.64 2.82
CA GLY A 146 -29.06 12.76 2.10
C GLY A 146 -30.13 12.13 3.00
N TYR A 147 -31.23 11.69 2.37
CA TYR A 147 -32.29 10.97 3.06
C TYR A 147 -31.82 9.59 3.52
N LYS A 148 -32.40 9.09 4.63
CA LYS A 148 -32.08 7.76 5.20
C LYS A 148 -32.35 6.59 4.25
N THR A 149 -33.16 6.81 3.21
CA THR A 149 -33.56 5.83 2.19
C THR A 149 -32.49 5.57 1.12
N ILE A 150 -31.53 6.49 0.91
CA ILE A 150 -30.46 6.32 -0.08
C ILE A 150 -29.65 5.08 0.26
N SER A 151 -29.42 4.14 -0.66
CA SER A 151 -28.65 2.91 -0.39
C SER A 151 -27.18 3.20 -0.06
N TYR A 152 -26.46 2.25 0.52
CA TYR A 152 -25.07 2.49 0.95
C TYR A 152 -24.14 2.64 -0.25
N GLU A 153 -24.42 1.85 -1.28
CA GLU A 153 -23.71 1.75 -2.53
C GLU A 153 -23.83 3.03 -3.36
N VAL A 154 -25.02 3.63 -3.39
CA VAL A 154 -25.28 4.88 -4.13
C VAL A 154 -24.45 6.05 -3.59
N VAL A 155 -24.17 6.08 -2.28
CA VAL A 155 -23.36 7.18 -1.70
C VAL A 155 -21.95 7.22 -2.28
N PHE A 156 -21.39 6.06 -2.64
CA PHE A 156 -20.05 5.97 -3.22
C PHE A 156 -19.99 6.56 -4.62
N ALA A 157 -21.02 6.32 -5.43
CA ALA A 157 -21.11 6.86 -6.78
C ALA A 157 -21.19 8.39 -6.80
N ILE A 158 -21.84 8.99 -5.79
CA ILE A 158 -22.03 10.45 -5.72
C ILE A 158 -20.76 11.17 -5.25
N PHE A 159 -20.04 10.63 -4.26
CA PHE A 159 -18.95 11.36 -3.57
C PHE A 159 -17.56 10.75 -3.74
N SER A 160 -17.41 9.69 -4.53
CA SER A 160 -16.15 8.96 -4.76
C SER A 160 -15.46 8.60 -3.45
N ILE A 161 -16.24 8.15 -2.46
CA ILE A 161 -15.74 7.68 -1.16
C ILE A 161 -15.77 6.15 -1.16
N PRO A 162 -14.65 5.46 -0.92
CA PRO A 162 -14.63 4.01 -0.85
C PRO A 162 -15.32 3.48 0.43
N PRO A 163 -15.85 2.25 0.40
CA PRO A 163 -16.23 1.52 1.61
C PRO A 163 -15.04 1.41 2.57
N ILE A 164 -15.27 1.74 3.84
CA ILE A 164 -14.25 1.82 4.89
C ILE A 164 -13.62 0.47 5.19
N ASP A 165 -14.37 -0.61 5.02
CA ASP A 165 -13.84 -1.96 5.15
C ASP A 165 -12.85 -2.27 4.03
N LEU A 166 -13.08 -1.79 2.80
CA LEU A 166 -12.09 -1.89 1.73
C LEU A 166 -10.87 -1.00 1.99
N VAL A 167 -11.06 0.21 2.53
CA VAL A 167 -9.93 1.06 2.96
C VAL A 167 -9.08 0.35 4.02
N ILE A 168 -9.73 -0.28 5.00
CA ILE A 168 -9.03 -1.04 6.05
C ILE A 168 -8.29 -2.24 5.47
N LEU A 169 -8.90 -2.99 4.56
CA LEU A 169 -8.26 -4.15 3.91
C LEU A 169 -7.07 -3.70 3.05
N ASN A 170 -7.22 -2.65 2.25
CA ASN A 170 -6.14 -2.09 1.45
C ASN A 170 -4.93 -1.66 2.33
N ASN A 171 -5.19 -1.10 3.52
CA ASN A 171 -4.12 -0.76 4.48
C ASN A 171 -3.34 -1.98 5.01
N LEU A 172 -3.91 -3.19 4.92
CA LEU A 172 -3.23 -4.45 5.22
C LEU A 172 -2.36 -4.86 4.04
N ASP A 173 -2.94 -4.91 2.84
CA ASP A 173 -2.32 -5.40 1.60
C ASP A 173 -1.08 -4.60 1.20
N VAL A 174 -1.13 -3.27 1.35
CA VAL A 174 0.04 -2.39 1.09
C VAL A 174 1.27 -2.85 1.87
N ARG A 175 1.13 -3.43 3.08
CA ARG A 175 2.26 -3.93 3.86
C ARG A 175 2.70 -5.35 3.49
N GLU A 176 1.76 -6.23 3.14
CA GLU A 176 2.16 -7.55 2.62
C GLU A 176 3.04 -7.36 1.39
N ASN A 177 2.67 -6.45 0.48
CA ASN A 177 3.49 -6.09 -0.69
C ASN A 177 4.83 -5.40 -0.35
N HIS A 178 4.95 -4.72 0.79
CA HIS A 178 6.25 -4.21 1.27
C HIS A 178 7.12 -5.27 1.93
N LEU A 179 6.54 -6.38 2.42
CA LEU A 179 7.26 -7.50 3.04
C LEU A 179 7.54 -8.64 2.05
N SER A 180 6.68 -8.80 1.04
CA SER A 180 6.85 -9.70 -0.08
C SER A 180 7.43 -8.92 -1.25
N THR A 181 8.76 -8.96 -1.37
CA THR A 181 9.50 -8.62 -2.58
C THR A 181 9.13 -9.65 -3.67
N SER A 182 7.89 -9.65 -4.14
CA SER A 182 7.38 -10.59 -5.13
C SER A 182 6.57 -9.83 -6.16
N LEU A 183 7.27 -9.39 -7.22
CA LEU A 183 6.89 -9.28 -8.65
C LEU A 183 5.45 -8.96 -9.11
N SER A 184 4.48 -8.60 -8.26
CA SER A 184 3.05 -8.68 -8.58
C SER A 184 2.32 -7.34 -8.76
N THR A 185 3.00 -6.21 -8.58
CA THR A 185 2.45 -4.92 -9.01
C THR A 185 3.46 -4.21 -9.93
N LEU A 186 3.10 -4.17 -11.21
CA LEU A 186 3.65 -3.23 -12.20
C LEU A 186 3.29 -1.78 -11.83
N GLU A 187 2.31 -1.61 -10.94
CA GLU A 187 1.80 -0.33 -10.45
C GLU A 187 2.32 0.02 -9.06
N GLY A 188 2.58 1.32 -8.87
CA GLY A 188 2.86 1.91 -7.57
C GLY A 188 4.18 2.68 -7.53
N THR A 189 4.25 3.59 -6.57
CA THR A 189 5.45 4.38 -6.31
C THR A 189 6.41 3.64 -5.40
N ILE A 190 7.70 3.75 -5.68
CA ILE A 190 8.77 3.30 -4.78
C ILE A 190 8.79 4.25 -3.58
N PRO A 191 8.81 3.75 -2.33
CA PRO A 191 9.02 4.57 -1.15
C PRO A 191 10.36 5.33 -1.24
N ASP A 192 10.42 6.57 -0.75
CA ASP A 192 11.64 7.40 -0.80
C ASP A 192 12.89 6.70 -0.26
N SER A 193 12.72 5.82 0.73
CA SER A 193 13.81 5.03 1.32
C SER A 193 14.47 4.02 0.37
N LEU A 194 13.77 3.64 -0.71
CA LEU A 194 14.21 2.67 -1.72
C LEU A 194 14.57 3.34 -3.05
N LEU A 195 14.39 4.66 -3.17
CA LEU A 195 14.84 5.41 -4.35
C LEU A 195 16.37 5.44 -4.38
N PRO A 196 16.99 5.39 -5.58
CA PRO A 196 18.41 5.63 -5.71
C PRO A 196 18.76 7.02 -5.17
N HIS A 197 19.94 7.17 -4.58
CA HIS A 197 20.41 8.46 -4.08
C HIS A 197 20.36 9.53 -5.20
N PRO A 198 19.97 10.79 -4.94
CA PRO A 198 19.82 11.82 -5.97
C PRO A 198 21.06 12.04 -6.86
N SER A 199 22.27 11.82 -6.32
CA SER A 199 23.51 11.90 -7.10
C SER A 199 23.66 10.79 -8.16
N CYS A 200 22.88 9.71 -8.06
CA CYS A 200 22.87 8.60 -9.00
C CYS A 200 21.86 8.84 -10.13
N TRP A 201 21.01 9.86 -10.03
CA TRP A 201 20.03 10.16 -11.07
C TRP A 201 20.74 10.79 -12.26
N LYS A 202 20.89 10.02 -13.34
CA LYS A 202 21.39 10.53 -14.61
C LYS A 202 20.24 10.56 -15.61
N PRO A 203 20.03 11.68 -16.32
CA PRO A 203 19.03 11.73 -17.38
C PRO A 203 19.43 10.77 -18.50
N ILE A 204 18.44 10.09 -19.07
CA ILE A 204 18.63 9.32 -20.29
C ILE A 204 18.83 10.31 -21.43
N THR A 205 19.90 10.13 -22.21
CA THR A 205 20.15 10.92 -23.41
C THR A 205 19.16 10.51 -24.49
N LEU A 206 18.26 11.44 -24.86
CA LEU A 206 17.41 11.25 -26.03
C LEU A 206 18.10 11.80 -27.27
N VAL A 207 18.12 11.00 -28.33
CA VAL A 207 18.58 11.42 -29.65
C VAL A 207 17.35 11.69 -30.49
N THR A 208 17.18 12.93 -30.97
CA THR A 208 16.15 13.25 -31.96
C THR A 208 16.40 12.47 -33.23
N TYR A 209 15.36 11.86 -33.79
CA TYR A 209 15.41 11.21 -35.09
C TYR A 209 15.76 12.26 -36.16
N ILE A 210 17.03 12.29 -36.53
CA ILE A 210 17.55 13.06 -37.67
C ILE A 210 18.04 12.01 -38.67
N ASN A 211 17.85 12.28 -39.96
CA ASN A 211 18.26 11.36 -41.02
C ASN A 211 19.69 10.83 -40.77
N GLU A 212 19.86 9.51 -40.89
CA GLU A 212 21.14 8.77 -40.79
C GLU A 212 21.68 8.40 -39.39
N VAL A 213 21.03 8.80 -38.28
CA VAL A 213 21.48 8.43 -36.90
C VAL A 213 21.69 6.92 -36.70
N PHE A 214 20.92 6.08 -37.40
CA PHE A 214 21.05 4.62 -37.34
C PHE A 214 22.42 4.08 -37.75
N GLN A 215 23.14 4.81 -38.61
CA GLN A 215 24.44 4.38 -39.13
C GLN A 215 25.55 4.48 -38.07
N GLU A 216 25.32 5.23 -36.99
CA GLU A 216 26.26 5.38 -35.87
C GLU A 216 26.17 4.22 -34.86
N TYR A 217 25.14 3.37 -34.97
CA TYR A 217 24.86 2.29 -34.03
C TYR A 217 24.88 0.93 -34.72
N LYS A 218 25.69 0.01 -34.20
CA LYS A 218 25.75 -1.37 -34.70
C LYS A 218 24.44 -2.13 -34.46
N THR A 219 23.76 -1.81 -33.35
CA THR A 219 22.51 -2.45 -32.94
C THR A 219 21.42 -1.41 -32.80
N VAL A 220 20.32 -1.60 -33.54
CA VAL A 220 19.15 -0.71 -33.53
C VAL A 220 17.91 -1.53 -33.19
N CYS A 221 17.15 -1.08 -32.20
CA CYS A 221 15.97 -1.78 -31.72
C CYS A 221 14.73 -0.91 -31.91
N PHE A 222 13.65 -1.48 -32.42
CA PHE A 222 12.35 -0.83 -32.49
C PHE A 222 11.40 -1.50 -31.51
N THR A 223 10.69 -0.70 -30.73
CA THR A 223 9.73 -1.16 -29.72
C THR A 223 8.35 -0.61 -30.03
N ASP A 224 7.32 -1.45 -29.92
CA ASP A 224 5.92 -1.05 -30.01
C ASP A 224 5.09 -1.79 -28.95
N GLY A 225 4.15 -1.06 -28.35
CA GLY A 225 3.21 -1.55 -27.35
C GLY A 225 1.78 -1.21 -27.76
N ARG A 226 0.94 -2.23 -27.93
CA ARG A 226 -0.43 -2.04 -28.44
C ARG A 226 -1.49 -2.59 -27.49
N LYS A 227 -2.59 -1.83 -27.34
CA LYS A 227 -3.84 -2.29 -26.75
C LYS A 227 -4.98 -2.21 -27.77
N LEU A 228 -5.59 -3.33 -28.12
CA LEU A 228 -6.72 -3.43 -29.06
C LEU A 228 -7.82 -4.35 -28.49
N ASN A 229 -9.06 -3.87 -28.44
CA ASN A 229 -10.22 -4.65 -27.96
C ASN A 229 -10.00 -5.27 -26.56
N GLY A 230 -9.39 -4.51 -25.63
CA GLY A 230 -9.04 -4.98 -24.29
C GLY A 230 -7.80 -5.88 -24.22
N ARG A 231 -7.26 -6.29 -25.37
CA ARG A 231 -6.08 -7.13 -25.47
C ARG A 231 -4.81 -6.31 -25.63
N VAL A 232 -3.78 -6.66 -24.88
CA VAL A 232 -2.50 -5.95 -24.75
C VAL A 232 -1.32 -6.83 -25.18
N GLY A 233 -0.48 -6.33 -26.08
CA GLY A 233 0.74 -7.02 -26.50
C GLY A 233 1.89 -6.05 -26.74
N LEU A 234 3.12 -6.55 -26.62
CA LEU A 234 4.33 -5.84 -27.01
C LEU A 234 5.03 -6.58 -28.15
N VAL A 235 5.76 -5.81 -28.94
CA VAL A 235 6.66 -6.30 -29.99
C VAL A 235 7.94 -5.51 -29.94
N CYS A 236 9.07 -6.19 -30.07
CA CYS A 236 10.34 -5.56 -30.40
C CYS A 236 11.04 -6.27 -31.56
N VAL A 237 11.77 -5.48 -32.34
CA VAL A 237 12.58 -5.92 -33.47
C VAL A 237 13.99 -5.38 -33.29
N ILE A 238 14.99 -6.23 -33.40
CA ILE A 238 16.41 -5.90 -33.24
C ILE A 238 17.10 -6.10 -34.58
N TYR A 239 17.68 -5.01 -35.08
CA TYR A 239 18.55 -4.98 -36.25
C TYR A 239 20.00 -4.97 -35.80
N GLU A 240 20.83 -5.79 -36.44
CA GLU A 240 22.29 -5.77 -36.32
C GLU A 240 22.89 -5.49 -37.69
N GLU A 241 23.72 -4.45 -37.79
CA GLU A 241 24.36 -4.03 -39.05
C GLU A 241 23.33 -3.84 -40.20
N GLY A 242 22.12 -3.38 -39.87
CA GLY A 242 21.03 -3.14 -40.81
C GLY A 242 20.23 -4.38 -41.22
N VAL A 243 20.57 -5.56 -40.70
CA VAL A 243 19.83 -6.82 -40.95
C VAL A 243 18.95 -7.14 -39.75
N GLU A 244 17.69 -7.51 -39.99
CA GLU A 244 16.80 -7.99 -38.93
C GLU A 244 17.36 -9.28 -38.33
N ASN A 245 17.80 -9.22 -37.08
CA ASN A 245 18.40 -10.36 -36.39
C ASN A 245 17.36 -11.09 -35.52
N PHE A 246 16.53 -10.32 -34.80
CA PHE A 246 15.64 -10.89 -33.79
C PHE A 246 14.33 -10.13 -33.69
N THR A 247 13.22 -10.87 -33.71
CA THR A 247 11.88 -10.33 -33.50
C THR A 247 11.22 -11.08 -32.36
N PHE A 248 10.70 -10.33 -31.38
CA PHE A 248 10.01 -10.87 -30.22
C PHE A 248 8.64 -10.23 -30.08
N GLN A 249 7.65 -11.08 -29.82
CA GLN A 249 6.28 -10.67 -29.55
C GLN A 249 5.76 -11.41 -28.34
N HIS A 250 5.06 -10.70 -27.45
CA HIS A 250 4.49 -11.32 -26.26
C HIS A 250 3.15 -10.71 -25.86
N ARG A 251 2.26 -11.59 -25.38
CA ARG A 251 0.94 -11.22 -24.90
C ARG A 251 0.99 -10.97 -23.40
N LEU A 252 0.70 -9.74 -22.99
CA LEU A 252 0.57 -9.36 -21.59
C LEU A 252 -0.87 -9.54 -21.10
N THR A 253 -1.09 -9.32 -19.80
CA THR A 253 -2.44 -9.38 -19.23
C THR A 253 -3.28 -8.18 -19.70
N ASP A 254 -4.61 -8.31 -19.66
CA ASP A 254 -5.54 -7.34 -20.25
C ASP A 254 -5.67 -6.05 -19.44
N GLU A 255 -5.21 -6.09 -18.20
CA GLU A 255 -5.20 -4.97 -17.26
C GLU A 255 -4.12 -3.94 -17.60
N CYS A 256 -3.05 -4.32 -18.31
CA CYS A 256 -1.95 -3.43 -18.65
C CYS A 256 -2.39 -2.23 -19.52
N SER A 257 -1.87 -1.05 -19.22
CA SER A 257 -1.99 0.17 -20.03
C SER A 257 -0.96 0.19 -21.16
N VAL A 258 -1.22 0.97 -22.21
CA VAL A 258 -0.27 1.15 -23.33
C VAL A 258 1.09 1.64 -22.82
N PHE A 259 1.07 2.61 -21.91
CA PHE A 259 2.29 3.16 -21.28
C PHE A 259 3.13 2.10 -20.55
N GLN A 260 2.50 1.22 -19.76
CA GLN A 260 3.23 0.14 -19.07
C GLN A 260 3.87 -0.83 -20.07
N VAL A 261 3.19 -1.09 -21.18
CA VAL A 261 3.62 -2.07 -22.19
C VAL A 261 4.84 -1.56 -22.95
N GLU A 262 4.86 -0.27 -23.29
CA GLU A 262 5.97 0.38 -23.98
C GLU A 262 7.22 0.40 -23.09
N LEU A 263 7.10 0.80 -21.81
CA LEU A 263 8.22 0.75 -20.86
C LEU A 263 8.74 -0.68 -20.64
N LEU A 264 7.84 -1.66 -20.53
CA LEU A 264 8.22 -3.08 -20.43
C LEU A 264 8.94 -3.58 -21.68
N CYS A 265 8.53 -3.11 -22.85
CA CYS A 265 9.16 -3.44 -24.12
C CYS A 265 10.61 -2.94 -24.16
N ILE A 266 10.85 -1.69 -23.72
CA ILE A 266 12.20 -1.13 -23.59
C ILE A 266 13.05 -1.94 -22.59
N ASN A 267 12.51 -2.26 -21.41
CA ASN A 267 13.21 -3.07 -20.40
C ASN A 267 13.56 -4.47 -20.96
N LEU A 268 12.69 -5.03 -21.78
CA LEU A 268 12.90 -6.33 -22.40
C LEU A 268 14.02 -6.29 -23.43
N VAL A 269 14.05 -5.27 -24.31
CA VAL A 269 15.12 -5.08 -25.29
C VAL A 269 16.48 -5.05 -24.59
N GLU A 270 16.58 -4.30 -23.50
CA GLU A 270 17.79 -4.22 -22.68
C GLU A 270 18.23 -5.61 -22.17
N LYS A 271 17.32 -6.36 -21.55
CA LYS A 271 17.59 -7.72 -21.05
C LYS A 271 17.99 -8.69 -22.16
N LEU A 272 17.38 -8.58 -23.34
CA LEU A 272 17.71 -9.41 -24.50
C LEU A 272 19.11 -9.10 -25.02
N ILE A 273 19.47 -7.82 -25.12
CA ILE A 273 20.81 -7.37 -25.51
C ILE A 273 21.85 -7.87 -24.50
N GLN A 274 21.59 -7.71 -23.20
CA GLN A 274 22.46 -8.23 -22.13
C GLN A 274 22.64 -9.76 -22.21
N ALA A 275 21.56 -10.51 -22.49
CA ALA A 275 21.62 -11.97 -22.58
C ALA A 275 22.45 -12.46 -23.77
N SER A 276 22.44 -11.73 -24.87
CA SER A 276 23.24 -11.99 -26.08
C SER A 276 24.73 -11.66 -25.88
N LEU A 277 25.05 -10.78 -24.94
CA LEU A 277 26.41 -10.39 -24.56
C LEU A 277 27.04 -11.33 -23.52
N ARG A 278 27.46 -12.53 -23.93
CA ARG A 278 28.28 -13.41 -23.07
C ARG A 278 29.79 -13.11 -23.10
N GLN A 279 30.23 -12.09 -23.84
CA GLN A 279 31.65 -11.72 -23.97
C GLN A 279 31.87 -10.20 -23.93
N GLY A 280 32.04 -9.65 -22.72
CA GLY A 280 32.95 -8.54 -22.37
C GLY A 280 33.03 -7.24 -23.19
N GLY A 281 32.13 -6.95 -24.14
CA GLY A 281 32.16 -5.74 -24.95
C GLY A 281 31.25 -4.63 -24.41
N THR A 282 31.69 -3.38 -24.54
CA THR A 282 30.81 -2.21 -24.38
C THR A 282 29.90 -2.09 -25.60
N LEU A 283 28.59 -2.22 -25.41
CA LEU A 283 27.62 -2.01 -26.49
C LEU A 283 27.11 -0.58 -26.50
N ASN A 284 27.21 0.04 -27.67
CA ASN A 284 26.44 1.22 -28.03
C ASN A 284 25.26 0.76 -28.88
N PHE A 285 24.04 0.82 -28.35
CA PHE A 285 22.80 0.44 -29.05
C PHE A 285 21.78 1.57 -29.00
N LEU A 286 20.90 1.61 -30.00
CA LEU A 286 19.84 2.61 -30.12
C LEU A 286 18.47 1.95 -29.94
N VAL A 287 17.66 2.44 -29.01
CA VAL A 287 16.25 2.01 -28.86
C VAL A 287 15.32 3.09 -29.39
N CYS A 288 14.47 2.71 -30.32
CA CYS A 288 13.51 3.56 -31.01
C CYS A 288 12.10 3.25 -30.54
N THR A 289 11.43 4.28 -30.02
CA THR A 289 10.02 4.26 -29.61
C THR A 289 9.33 5.50 -30.14
N ASP A 290 8.09 5.35 -30.57
CA ASP A 290 7.18 6.44 -30.94
C ASP A 290 6.35 6.94 -29.75
N SER A 291 6.54 6.35 -28.57
CA SER A 291 5.85 6.70 -27.35
C SER A 291 6.39 7.97 -26.71
N LEU A 292 5.74 9.09 -26.99
CA LEU A 292 6.07 10.37 -26.39
C LEU A 292 5.91 10.36 -24.85
N SER A 293 4.93 9.62 -24.33
CA SER A 293 4.71 9.50 -22.88
C SER A 293 5.84 8.74 -22.19
N THR A 294 6.34 7.66 -22.81
CA THR A 294 7.49 6.90 -22.32
C THR A 294 8.76 7.74 -22.37
N LEU A 295 9.02 8.44 -23.48
CA LEU A 295 10.17 9.33 -23.63
C LEU A 295 10.19 10.43 -22.56
N HIS A 296 9.10 11.17 -22.38
CA HIS A 296 9.01 12.20 -21.35
C HIS A 296 9.25 11.66 -19.94
N CYS A 297 8.75 10.45 -19.66
CA CYS A 297 8.90 9.84 -18.34
C CYS A 297 10.34 9.42 -18.06
N LEU A 298 11.03 8.88 -19.08
CA LEU A 298 12.42 8.45 -18.97
C LEU A 298 13.41 9.63 -18.85
N ILE A 299 13.09 10.80 -19.41
CA ILE A 299 13.84 12.05 -19.19
C ILE A 299 13.73 12.53 -17.73
N SER A 300 12.57 12.31 -17.11
CA SER A 300 12.28 12.78 -15.76
C SER A 300 13.07 11.99 -14.71
N VAL A 301 14.12 12.62 -14.16
CA VAL A 301 14.97 12.05 -13.10
C VAL A 301 14.29 11.95 -11.72
N ASN A 302 13.16 12.63 -11.51
CA ASN A 302 12.46 12.68 -10.22
C ASN A 302 11.26 11.72 -10.15
N SER A 303 11.16 10.75 -11.06
CA SER A 303 10.03 9.83 -11.06
C SER A 303 10.07 8.91 -9.85
N THR A 304 8.94 8.78 -9.16
CA THR A 304 8.76 7.81 -8.08
C THR A 304 8.08 6.53 -8.56
N GLU A 305 7.66 6.47 -9.82
CA GLU A 305 6.96 5.32 -10.39
C GLU A 305 7.90 4.12 -10.52
N LYS A 306 7.50 2.98 -9.97
CA LYS A 306 8.37 1.79 -9.85
C LYS A 306 8.92 1.30 -11.17
N LEU A 307 8.07 1.19 -12.18
CA LEU A 307 8.43 0.68 -13.50
C LEU A 307 9.40 1.63 -14.21
N VAL A 308 9.20 2.95 -14.04
CA VAL A 308 10.06 3.99 -14.63
C VAL A 308 11.45 3.96 -14.00
N VAL A 309 11.52 3.91 -12.66
CA VAL A 309 12.77 3.83 -11.92
C VAL A 309 13.53 2.53 -12.27
N GLU A 310 12.82 1.41 -12.43
CA GLU A 310 13.42 0.15 -12.87
C GLU A 310 14.06 0.28 -14.24
N VAL A 311 13.35 0.82 -15.24
CA VAL A 311 13.86 1.04 -16.60
C VAL A 311 15.00 2.06 -16.63
N GLN A 312 14.92 3.14 -15.86
CA GLN A 312 16.02 4.11 -15.74
C GLN A 312 17.27 3.46 -15.15
N SER A 313 17.10 2.61 -14.14
CA SER A 313 18.24 1.92 -13.51
C SER A 313 18.91 0.88 -14.40
N THR A 314 18.20 0.31 -15.38
CA THR A 314 18.77 -0.62 -16.36
C THR A 314 19.44 0.13 -17.52
N LEU A 315 18.82 1.18 -18.03
CA LEU A 315 19.35 1.96 -19.16
C LEU A 315 20.55 2.84 -18.79
N VAL A 316 20.59 3.39 -17.58
CA VAL A 316 21.74 4.14 -17.08
C VAL A 316 22.74 3.13 -16.52
N CYS A 317 23.65 2.64 -17.37
CA CYS A 317 24.67 1.66 -16.95
C CYS A 317 25.37 2.07 -15.64
N LYS A 318 25.50 1.08 -14.76
CA LYS A 318 26.52 1.07 -13.71
C LYS A 318 27.88 0.94 -14.40
N ASN A 319 28.63 2.03 -14.46
CA ASN A 319 30.08 1.95 -14.66
C ASN A 319 30.71 1.17 -13.51
#